data_AF-A0A3M2EBH0-F1
#
_entry.id   AF-A0A3M2EBH0-F1
#
_cell.length_a   1.000
_cell.length_b   1.000
_cell.length_c   1.000
_cell.angle_alpha   90.00
_cell.angle_beta   90.00
_cell.angle_gamma   90.00
#
_symmetry.space_group_name_H-M   'P 1'
#
loop_
_entity.id
_entity.type
_entity.pdbx_description
1 polymer ?
#
loop_
_entity_poly.entity_id
_entity_poly.type
_entity_poly.pdbx_seq_one_letter_code
_entity_poly.pdbx_strand_id
1 'polypeptide(L)'
;MAQPRHRRPGRLAWLGVVALVAILAALRPAGAVTLIRDAEIEHAMAALSVPLARAAGLNPRRVRVILVRDDSMNAYVADPGHIFIHTGMLLRLDDPAELQAVIAHELAHIANGHITRRTANARASGRMAGLGIALGLAVAAGSGRPEAGAGIVA
;
A
#
# COMPACT_ATOMS: atom_id res chain seq x y z
N MET A 1 -43.84 -40.12 -24.02
CA MET A 1 -42.64 -40.08 -23.16
C MET A 1 -41.69 -39.03 -23.76
N ALA A 2 -41.75 -37.79 -23.28
CA ALA A 2 -41.02 -36.66 -23.88
C ALA A 2 -39.61 -36.54 -23.27
N GLN A 3 -38.58 -36.59 -24.11
CA GLN A 3 -37.19 -36.41 -23.67
C GLN A 3 -36.90 -34.93 -23.34
N PRO A 4 -36.24 -34.63 -22.20
CA PRO A 4 -35.89 -33.26 -21.85
C PRO A 4 -34.73 -32.75 -22.73
N ARG A 5 -34.96 -31.64 -23.43
CA ARG A 5 -33.93 -30.93 -24.19
C ARG A 5 -33.02 -30.14 -23.24
N HIS A 6 -31.83 -30.67 -22.97
CA HIS A 6 -30.77 -29.92 -22.30
C HIS A 6 -30.33 -28.74 -23.15
N ARG A 7 -30.73 -27.52 -22.77
CA ARG A 7 -30.22 -26.27 -23.38
C ARG A 7 -28.77 -26.09 -22.95
N ARG A 8 -27.83 -26.23 -23.88
CA ARG A 8 -26.42 -25.91 -23.64
C ARG A 8 -26.32 -24.40 -23.34
N PRO A 9 -25.60 -23.99 -22.29
CA PRO A 9 -25.44 -22.58 -21.96
C PRO A 9 -24.81 -21.84 -23.16
N GLY A 10 -25.36 -20.67 -23.50
CA GLY A 10 -24.86 -19.86 -24.61
C GLY A 10 -23.43 -19.39 -24.36
N ARG A 11 -22.67 -19.13 -25.44
CA ARG A 11 -21.25 -18.69 -25.38
C ARG A 11 -21.03 -17.49 -24.46
N LEU A 12 -22.01 -16.59 -24.36
CA LEU A 12 -21.99 -15.44 -23.45
C LEU A 12 -22.00 -15.81 -21.96
N ALA A 13 -22.76 -16.85 -21.58
CA ALA A 13 -22.76 -17.37 -20.21
C ALA A 13 -21.40 -17.99 -19.86
N TRP A 14 -20.77 -18.66 -20.83
CA TRP A 14 -19.44 -19.24 -20.66
C TRP A 14 -18.35 -18.17 -20.49
N LEU A 15 -18.38 -17.10 -21.29
CA LEU A 15 -17.47 -15.96 -21.15
C LEU A 15 -17.63 -15.25 -19.80
N GLY A 16 -18.87 -15.10 -19.31
CA GLY A 16 -19.14 -14.52 -17.99
C GLY A 16 -18.56 -15.35 -16.84
N VAL A 17 -18.67 -16.68 -16.91
CA VAL A 17 -18.08 -17.59 -15.91
C VAL A 17 -16.55 -17.51 -15.94
N VAL A 18 -15.93 -17.51 -17.12
CA VAL A 18 -14.47 -17.39 -17.26
C VAL A 18 -13.97 -16.06 -16.71
N ALA A 19 -14.65 -14.96 -17.02
CA ALA A 19 -14.30 -13.64 -16.51
C ALA A 19 -14.42 -13.58 -14.98
N LEU A 20 -15.49 -14.13 -14.40
CA LEU A 20 -15.68 -14.18 -12.96
C LEU A 20 -14.60 -15.03 -12.27
N VAL A 21 -14.27 -16.20 -12.82
CA VAL A 21 -13.20 -17.07 -12.31
C VAL A 21 -11.85 -16.38 -12.38
N ALA A 22 -11.55 -15.66 -13.47
CA ALA A 22 -10.32 -14.90 -13.61
C ALA A 22 -10.23 -13.76 -12.58
N ILE A 23 -11.33 -13.04 -12.32
CA ILE A 23 -11.39 -11.99 -11.30
C ILE A 23 -11.16 -12.58 -9.91
N LEU A 24 -11.83 -13.68 -9.57
CA LEU A 24 -11.67 -14.34 -8.27
C LEU A 24 -10.26 -14.90 -8.07
N ALA A 25 -9.67 -15.48 -9.12
CA ALA A 25 -8.28 -15.96 -9.10
C ALA A 25 -7.25 -14.83 -8.98
N ALA A 26 -7.60 -13.60 -9.40
CA ALA A 26 -6.74 -12.42 -9.26
C ALA A 26 -6.80 -11.79 -7.87
N LEU A 27 -7.79 -12.12 -7.03
CA LEU A 27 -7.87 -11.66 -5.64
C LEU A 27 -6.74 -12.30 -4.84
N ARG A 28 -5.66 -11.56 -4.58
CA ARG A 28 -4.60 -12.02 -3.69
C ARG A 28 -4.99 -11.76 -2.24
N PRO A 29 -4.86 -12.75 -1.32
CA PRO A 29 -5.02 -12.49 0.10
C PRO A 29 -4.00 -11.43 0.52
N ALA A 30 -4.47 -10.39 1.22
CA ALA A 30 -3.56 -9.41 1.79
C ALA A 30 -2.73 -10.08 2.88
N GLY A 31 -1.40 -9.97 2.79
CA GLY A 31 -0.50 -10.44 3.83
C GLY A 31 -0.75 -9.67 5.13
N ALA A 32 -0.99 -10.36 6.23
CA ALA A 32 -1.11 -9.74 7.54
C ALA A 32 0.29 -9.41 8.07
N VAL A 33 0.56 -8.12 8.33
CA VAL A 33 1.78 -7.70 9.01
C VAL A 33 1.59 -7.89 10.51
N THR A 34 2.48 -8.66 11.14
CA THR A 34 2.43 -8.88 12.59
C THR A 34 3.26 -7.82 13.30
N LEU A 35 2.60 -6.93 14.06
CA LEU A 35 3.25 -5.90 14.85
C LEU A 35 3.57 -6.41 16.26
N ILE A 36 4.74 -6.05 16.78
CA ILE A 36 5.11 -6.29 18.17
C ILE A 36 4.72 -5.05 18.97
N ARG A 37 3.83 -5.24 19.95
CA ARG A 37 3.23 -4.20 20.79
C ARG A 37 3.57 -4.49 22.23
N ASP A 38 4.73 -4.02 22.64
CA ASP A 38 5.27 -4.22 23.99
C ASP A 38 5.69 -2.86 24.56
N ALA A 39 5.30 -2.58 25.80
CA ALA A 39 5.48 -1.27 26.40
C ALA A 39 6.96 -0.93 26.64
N GLU A 40 7.79 -1.92 26.99
CA GLU A 40 9.21 -1.73 27.26
C GLU A 40 9.98 -1.51 25.95
N ILE A 41 9.67 -2.30 24.92
CA ILE A 41 10.26 -2.12 23.58
C ILE A 41 9.88 -0.77 23.00
N GLU A 42 8.59 -0.39 23.04
CA GLU A 42 8.13 0.91 22.54
C GLU A 42 8.80 2.06 23.29
N HIS A 43 9.00 1.93 24.61
CA HIS A 43 9.72 2.92 25.41
C HIS A 43 11.21 3.01 25.03
N ALA A 44 11.89 1.88 24.88
CA ALA A 44 13.29 1.83 24.47
C ALA A 44 13.50 2.44 23.08
N MET A 45 12.63 2.10 22.13
CA MET A 45 12.65 2.68 20.79
C MET A 45 12.36 4.19 20.81
N ALA A 46 11.45 4.65 21.67
CA ALA A 46 11.22 6.08 21.87
C ALA A 46 12.45 6.78 22.45
N ALA A 47 13.14 6.18 23.43
CA ALA A 47 14.35 6.74 24.01
C ALA A 47 15.45 6.94 22.96
N LEU A 48 15.61 5.99 22.04
CA LEU A 48 16.59 6.08 20.95
C LEU A 48 16.20 7.09 19.87
N SER A 49 14.91 7.17 19.51
CA SER A 49 14.43 7.93 18.36
C SER A 49 14.08 9.39 18.67
N VAL A 50 13.63 9.72 19.89
CA VAL A 50 13.20 11.08 20.25
C VAL A 50 14.31 12.13 20.05
N PRO A 51 15.57 11.91 20.47
CA PRO A 51 16.64 12.88 20.23
C PRO A 51 16.89 13.10 18.72
N LEU A 52 16.85 12.02 17.94
CA LEU A 52 17.05 12.06 16.49
C LEU A 52 15.92 12.81 15.79
N ALA A 53 14.67 12.57 16.18
CA ALA A 53 13.51 13.29 15.64
C ALA A 53 13.60 14.79 15.93
N ARG A 54 14.03 15.18 17.14
CA ARG A 54 14.28 16.59 17.48
C ARG A 54 15.38 17.20 16.62
N ALA A 55 16.50 16.48 16.44
CA ALA A 55 17.61 16.92 15.61
C ALA A 55 17.20 17.09 14.14
N ALA A 56 16.30 16.24 13.65
CA ALA A 56 15.71 16.32 12.31
C ALA A 56 14.64 17.44 12.16
N GLY A 57 14.36 18.23 13.21
CA GLY A 57 13.33 19.27 13.19
C GLY A 57 11.89 18.74 13.20
N LEU A 58 11.70 17.46 13.55
CA LEU A 58 10.40 16.81 13.60
C LEU A 58 9.81 16.87 15.02
N ASN A 59 8.48 16.86 15.13
CA ASN A 59 7.82 16.72 16.43
C ASN A 59 7.87 15.25 16.87
N PRO A 60 8.58 14.91 17.96
CA PRO A 60 8.76 13.51 18.37
C PRO A 60 7.45 12.83 18.80
N ARG A 61 6.42 13.60 19.18
CA ARG A 61 5.09 13.03 19.48
C ARG A 61 4.34 12.55 18.25
N ARG A 62 4.79 12.95 17.05
CA ARG A 62 4.18 12.59 15.78
C ARG A 62 4.90 11.47 15.06
N VAL A 63 6.10 11.08 15.50
CA VAL A 63 6.86 9.98 14.90
C VAL A 63 6.99 8.86 15.92
N ARG A 64 6.64 7.63 15.51
CA ARG A 64 6.76 6.43 16.33
C ARG A 64 7.54 5.37 15.59
N VAL A 65 8.42 4.68 16.30
CA VAL A 65 9.10 3.49 15.81
C VAL A 65 8.28 2.27 16.23
N ILE A 66 7.92 1.43 15.27
CA ILE A 66 7.09 0.24 15.45
C ILE A 66 7.87 -0.98 14.96
N LEU A 67 7.84 -2.04 15.75
CA LEU A 67 8.54 -3.27 15.43
C LEU A 67 7.62 -4.26 14.71
N VAL A 68 8.11 -4.86 13.63
CA VAL A 68 7.43 -5.85 12.79
C VAL A 68 8.11 -7.21 13.00
N ARG A 69 7.31 -8.24 13.29
CA ARG A 69 7.80 -9.61 13.40
C ARG A 69 8.07 -10.16 12.00
N ASP A 70 9.33 -10.07 11.61
CA ASP A 70 9.86 -10.50 10.32
C ASP A 70 11.38 -10.66 10.46
N ASP A 71 11.93 -11.74 9.90
CA ASP A 71 13.33 -12.15 10.07
C ASP A 71 14.29 -11.51 9.05
N SER A 72 13.76 -10.77 8.08
CA SER A 72 14.55 -10.00 7.12
C SER A 72 15.17 -8.75 7.76
N MET A 73 16.29 -8.31 7.19
CA MET A 73 17.02 -7.12 7.62
C MET A 73 16.46 -5.89 6.89
N ASN A 74 15.40 -5.28 7.44
CA ASN A 74 14.70 -4.18 6.79
C ASN A 74 14.15 -3.14 7.78
N ALA A 75 14.09 -1.88 7.35
CA ALA A 75 13.38 -0.79 7.99
C ALA A 75 12.83 0.16 6.93
N TYR A 76 11.68 0.78 7.18
CA TYR A 76 11.04 1.66 6.22
C TYR A 76 10.03 2.59 6.86
N VAL A 77 9.62 3.62 6.11
CA VAL A 77 8.55 4.55 6.47
C VAL A 77 7.35 4.32 5.57
N ALA A 78 6.19 3.98 6.15
CA ALA A 78 4.94 3.86 5.38
C ALA A 78 4.17 5.19 5.31
N ASP A 79 4.29 6.00 6.36
CA ASP A 79 3.66 7.30 6.48
C ASP A 79 4.52 8.24 7.34
N PRO A 80 4.29 9.57 7.29
CA PRO A 80 5.16 10.55 7.96
C PRO A 80 5.23 10.44 9.50
N GLY A 81 4.44 9.57 10.12
CA GLY A 81 4.41 9.37 11.56
C GLY A 81 4.90 8.01 12.04
N HIS A 82 5.27 7.10 11.14
CA HIS A 82 5.64 5.73 11.54
C HIS A 82 6.88 5.23 10.79
N ILE A 83 7.89 4.84 11.57
CA ILE A 83 9.04 4.07 11.12
C ILE A 83 8.80 2.63 11.53
N PHE A 84 8.89 1.71 10.58
CA PHE A 84 8.77 0.27 10.80
C PHE A 84 10.15 -0.35 10.77
N ILE A 85 10.46 -1.18 11.76
CA ILE A 85 11.72 -1.91 11.86
C ILE A 85 11.40 -3.40 11.96
N HIS A 86 12.09 -4.22 11.17
CA HIS A 86 11.93 -5.67 11.25
C HIS A 86 12.74 -6.23 12.41
N THR A 87 12.22 -7.27 13.09
CA THR A 87 12.98 -7.98 14.14
C THR A 87 14.31 -8.53 13.63
N GLY A 88 14.38 -8.96 12.38
CA GLY A 88 15.60 -9.44 11.75
C GLY A 88 16.69 -8.38 11.62
N MET A 89 16.35 -7.09 11.62
CA MET A 89 17.32 -6.01 11.72
C MET A 89 17.88 -5.92 13.14
N LEU A 90 17.03 -5.84 14.17
CA LEU A 90 17.48 -5.76 15.57
C LEU A 90 18.39 -6.92 15.97
N LEU A 91 18.08 -8.13 15.51
CA LEU A 91 18.86 -9.34 15.83
C LEU A 91 20.23 -9.41 15.14
N ARG A 92 20.52 -8.50 14.21
CA ARG A 92 21.78 -8.45 13.44
C ARG A 92 22.63 -7.22 13.74
N LEU A 93 22.11 -6.26 14.49
CA LEU A 93 22.85 -5.09 14.92
C LEU A 93 23.51 -5.40 16.27
N ASP A 94 24.76 -4.98 16.41
CA ASP A 94 25.56 -5.26 17.60
C ASP A 94 25.51 -4.09 18.60
N ASP A 95 25.25 -2.87 18.12
CA ASP A 95 25.25 -1.66 18.95
C ASP A 95 23.99 -0.79 18.75
N PRO A 96 23.43 -0.20 19.84
CA PRO A 96 22.31 0.75 19.73
C PRO A 96 22.54 1.93 18.80
N ALA A 97 23.78 2.38 18.63
CA ALA A 97 24.15 3.47 17.73
C ALA A 97 23.93 3.09 16.25
N GLU A 98 24.10 1.82 15.88
CA GLU A 98 23.81 1.34 14.52
C GLU A 98 22.31 1.43 14.24
N LEU A 99 21.48 1.04 15.22
CA LEU A 99 20.04 1.19 15.13
C LEU A 99 19.63 2.67 15.04
N GLN A 100 20.28 3.54 15.81
CA GLN A 100 20.08 4.98 15.73
C GLN A 100 20.45 5.54 14.35
N ALA A 101 21.52 5.04 13.72
CA ALA A 101 21.90 5.45 12.37
C ALA A 101 20.81 5.08 11.34
N VAL A 102 20.23 3.88 11.44
CA VAL A 102 19.09 3.47 10.60
C VAL A 102 17.86 4.35 10.88
N ILE A 103 17.51 4.57 12.14
CA ILE A 103 16.38 5.44 12.50
C ILE A 103 16.60 6.86 11.96
N ALA A 104 17.82 7.40 12.05
CA ALA A 104 18.16 8.71 11.51
C ALA A 104 18.01 8.77 9.99
N HIS A 105 18.42 7.72 9.27
CA HIS A 105 18.20 7.58 7.83
C HIS A 105 16.70 7.65 7.47
N GLU A 106 15.87 6.90 8.19
CA GLU A 106 14.42 6.89 7.96
C GLU A 106 13.76 8.24 8.32
N LEU A 107 14.20 8.88 9.41
CA LEU A 107 13.75 10.23 9.77
C LEU A 107 14.10 11.27 8.70
N ALA A 108 15.25 11.12 8.02
CA ALA A 108 15.62 12.02 6.92
C ALA A 108 14.64 11.91 5.74
N HIS A 109 14.14 10.71 5.43
CA HIS A 109 13.08 10.52 4.42
C HIS A 109 11.78 11.22 4.81
N ILE A 110 11.41 11.18 6.11
CA ILE A 110 10.24 11.88 6.64
C ILE A 110 10.43 13.39 6.56
N ALA A 111 11.56 13.91 7.06
CA ALA A 111 11.87 15.33 7.10
C ALA A 111 11.90 15.95 5.70
N ASN A 112 12.42 15.22 4.71
CA ASN A 112 12.48 15.68 3.33
C ASN A 112 11.13 15.55 2.57
N GLY A 113 10.08 14.99 3.20
CA GLY A 113 8.71 15.01 2.69
C GLY A 113 8.46 14.19 1.41
N HIS A 114 9.44 13.41 0.95
CA HIS A 114 9.36 12.65 -0.30
C HIS A 114 8.17 11.67 -0.32
N ILE A 115 7.89 10.99 0.79
CA ILE A 115 6.80 10.01 0.87
C ILE A 115 5.42 10.67 0.81
N THR A 116 5.23 11.78 1.54
CA THR A 116 3.99 12.55 1.51
C THR A 116 3.70 13.07 0.10
N ARG A 117 4.72 13.62 -0.56
CA ARG A 117 4.59 14.21 -1.90
C ARG A 117 4.31 13.14 -2.96
N ARG A 118 5.01 12.00 -2.94
CA ARG A 118 4.77 10.88 -3.85
C ARG A 118 3.35 10.32 -3.70
N THR A 119 2.90 10.11 -2.46
CA THR A 119 1.55 9.58 -2.20
C THR A 119 0.47 10.57 -2.61
N ALA A 120 0.67 11.86 -2.36
CA ALA A 120 -0.24 12.91 -2.82
C ALA A 120 -0.35 12.95 -4.35
N ASN A 121 0.78 12.88 -5.04
CA ASN A 121 0.83 12.86 -6.51
C ASN A 121 0.12 11.62 -7.08
N ALA A 122 0.40 10.43 -6.54
CA ALA A 122 -0.25 9.19 -6.98
C ALA A 122 -1.78 9.24 -6.80
N ARG A 123 -2.25 9.77 -5.67
CA ARG A 123 -3.69 9.97 -5.43
C ARG A 123 -4.30 10.99 -6.39
N ALA A 124 -3.60 12.09 -6.67
CA ALA A 124 -4.06 13.09 -7.63
C ALA A 124 -4.18 12.48 -9.03
N SER A 125 -3.14 11.78 -9.51
CA SER A 125 -3.16 11.06 -10.79
C SER A 125 -4.29 10.02 -10.85
N GLY A 126 -4.49 9.23 -9.80
CA GLY A 126 -5.58 8.25 -9.75
C GLY A 126 -6.98 8.88 -9.83
N ARG A 127 -7.19 10.05 -9.21
CA ARG A 127 -8.45 10.80 -9.34
C ARG A 127 -8.65 11.33 -10.76
N MET A 128 -7.61 11.89 -11.36
CA MET A 128 -7.68 12.37 -12.75
C MET A 128 -7.99 11.24 -13.72
N ALA A 129 -7.33 10.09 -13.57
CA ALA A 129 -7.63 8.90 -14.36
C ALA A 129 -9.08 8.44 -14.16
N GLY A 130 -9.56 8.41 -12.91
CA GLY A 130 -10.96 8.08 -12.61
C GLY A 130 -11.96 9.03 -13.26
N LEU A 131 -11.67 10.33 -13.28
CA LEU A 131 -12.50 11.34 -13.97
C LEU A 131 -12.49 11.12 -15.48
N GLY A 132 -11.35 10.82 -16.09
CA GLY A 132 -11.24 10.50 -17.50
C GLY A 132 -12.09 9.28 -17.89
N ILE A 133 -11.97 8.20 -17.11
CA ILE A 133 -12.80 7.00 -17.30
C ILE A 133 -14.28 7.34 -17.17
N ALA A 134 -14.69 8.05 -16.12
CA ALA A 134 -16.09 8.44 -15.91
C ALA A 134 -16.64 9.28 -17.07
N LEU A 135 -15.87 10.24 -17.57
CA LEU A 135 -16.27 11.07 -18.70
C LEU A 135 -16.36 10.26 -20.01
N GLY A 136 -15.41 9.34 -20.23
CA GLY A 136 -15.44 8.44 -21.40
C GLY A 136 -16.65 7.53 -21.40
N LEU A 137 -17.01 6.98 -20.25
CA LEU A 137 -18.24 6.20 -20.07
C LEU A 137 -19.49 7.05 -20.31
N ALA A 138 -19.53 8.29 -19.82
CA ALA A 138 -20.64 9.20 -20.05
C ALA A 138 -20.82 9.57 -21.53
N VAL A 139 -19.73 9.84 -22.24
CA VAL A 139 -19.74 10.11 -23.69
C VAL A 139 -20.18 8.87 -24.47
N ALA A 140 -19.68 7.68 -24.14
CA ALA A 140 -20.10 6.43 -24.78
C ALA A 140 -21.60 6.16 -24.58
N ALA A 141 -22.12 6.39 -23.37
CA ALA A 141 -23.54 6.23 -23.05
C ALA A 141 -24.43 7.27 -23.76
N GLY A 142 -23.98 8.52 -23.85
CA GLY A 142 -24.73 9.61 -24.49
C GLY A 142 -24.68 9.60 -26.02
N SER A 143 -23.60 9.07 -26.62
CA SER A 143 -23.40 9.05 -28.08
C SER A 143 -23.85 7.74 -28.75
N GLY A 144 -24.12 6.68 -27.98
CA GLY A 144 -24.43 5.35 -28.50
C GLY A 144 -23.26 4.68 -29.24
N ARG A 145 -22.05 5.24 -29.14
CA ARG A 145 -20.83 4.71 -29.77
C ARG A 145 -19.87 4.22 -28.69
N PRO A 146 -19.76 2.90 -28.44
CA PRO A 146 -18.86 2.35 -27.41
C PRO A 146 -17.39 2.69 -27.69
N GLU A 147 -17.03 2.88 -28.96
CA GLU A 147 -15.69 3.28 -29.40
C GLU A 147 -15.27 4.68 -28.89
N ALA A 148 -16.24 5.57 -28.62
CA ALA A 148 -15.96 6.96 -28.24
C ALA A 148 -15.41 7.11 -26.81
N GLY A 149 -15.65 6.13 -25.94
CA GLY A 149 -15.07 6.08 -24.59
C GLY A 149 -13.69 5.40 -24.52
N ALA A 150 -13.32 4.64 -25.55
CA ALA A 150 -12.10 3.83 -25.56
C ALA A 150 -10.81 4.66 -25.65
N GLY A 151 -10.89 5.89 -26.19
CA GLY A 151 -9.75 6.79 -26.32
C GLY A 151 -9.24 7.38 -24.99
N ILE A 152 -9.95 7.19 -23.87
CA ILE A 152 -9.61 7.80 -22.57
C ILE A 152 -8.90 6.80 -21.64
N VAL A 153 -8.76 5.53 -22.05
CA VAL A 153 -8.15 4.45 -21.26
C VAL A 153 -6.73 4.09 -21.75
N ALA A 154 -6.31 4.65 -22.89
CA ALA A 154 -4.99 4.42 -23.50
C ALA A 154 -3.91 5.39 -22.99
#